data_AF-A0A961IQ06-F1
#
_entry.id   AF-A0A961IQ06-F1
#
_cell.length_a   1.000
_cell.length_b   1.000
_cell.length_c   1.000
_cell.angle_alpha   90.00
_cell.angle_beta   90.00
_cell.angle_gamma   90.00
#
_symmetry.space_group_name_H-M   'P 1'
#
loop_
_entity.id
_entity.type
_entity.pdbx_description
1 polymer ?
#
loop_
_entity_poly.entity_id
_entity_poly.type
_entity_poly.pdbx_seq_one_letter_code
_entity_poly.pdbx_strand_id
1 'polypeptide(L)'
;MFTQEDSLCEILLKVMMAEAWQAGPLDDERRSLVEGWLQTLCMEGPECARIQALMDREIDAFQAELHESELRAALASEENRRRVRRLLDRILGQRRTVFPLEAAVTEKIERLMNDRSGIERLLQS
;
A
#
# COMPACT_ATOMS: atom_id res chain seq x y z
N MET A 1 8.55 -19.28 2.86
CA MET A 1 9.88 -18.66 2.61
C MET A 1 9.59 -17.20 2.38
N PHE A 2 9.98 -16.33 3.32
CA PHE A 2 9.67 -14.90 3.23
C PHE A 2 10.54 -14.29 2.13
N THR A 3 9.94 -13.84 1.03
CA THR A 3 10.68 -13.20 -0.06
C THR A 3 10.71 -11.69 0.14
N GLN A 4 11.72 -11.02 -0.42
CA GLN A 4 11.75 -9.54 -0.44
C GLN A 4 10.53 -8.94 -1.16
N GLU A 5 9.86 -9.72 -2.01
CA GLU A 5 8.66 -9.32 -2.72
C GLU A 5 7.46 -9.24 -1.76
N ASP A 6 7.31 -10.23 -0.87
CA ASP A 6 6.25 -10.26 0.15
C ASP A 6 6.35 -9.07 1.10
N SER A 7 7.57 -8.67 1.47
CA SER A 7 7.80 -7.50 2.34
C SER A 7 7.32 -6.19 1.68
N LEU A 8 7.63 -6.01 0.39
CA LEU A 8 7.25 -4.80 -0.33
C LEU A 8 5.75 -4.74 -0.58
N CYS A 9 5.13 -5.88 -0.91
CA CYS A 9 3.68 -6.00 -1.04
C CYS A 9 2.97 -5.70 0.29
N GLU A 10 3.48 -6.19 1.42
CA GLU A 10 2.92 -5.91 2.74
C GLU A 10 3.00 -4.40 3.07
N ILE A 11 4.16 -3.77 2.88
CA ILE A 11 4.34 -2.33 3.12
C ILE A 11 3.40 -1.50 2.24
N LEU A 12 3.31 -1.83 0.96
CA LEU A 12 2.41 -1.16 0.02
C LEU A 12 0.95 -1.27 0.49
N LEU A 13 0.49 -2.48 0.83
CA LEU A 13 -0.88 -2.72 1.29
C LEU A 13 -1.21 -1.99 2.59
N LYS A 14 -0.26 -1.85 3.52
CA LYS A 14 -0.46 -1.06 4.74
C LYS A 14 -0.73 0.41 4.43
N VAL A 15 -0.01 1.00 3.47
CA VAL A 15 -0.27 2.39 3.04
C VAL A 15 -1.62 2.51 2.33
N MET A 16 -1.96 1.57 1.45
CA MET A 16 -3.26 1.55 0.77
C MET A 16 -4.41 1.40 1.78
N MET A 17 -4.22 0.59 2.81
CA MET A 17 -5.17 0.40 3.91
C MET A 17 -5.34 1.66 4.75
N ALA A 18 -4.25 2.34 5.08
CA ALA A 18 -4.29 3.59 5.82
C ALA A 18 -5.10 4.65 5.08
N GLU A 19 -4.90 4.78 3.76
CA GLU A 19 -5.69 5.69 2.93
C GLU A 19 -7.17 5.28 2.87
N ALA A 20 -7.47 3.99 2.83
CA ALA A 20 -8.84 3.47 2.88
C ALA A 20 -9.56 3.85 4.19
N TRP A 21 -8.88 3.78 5.33
CA TRP A 21 -9.40 4.21 6.62
C TRP A 21 -9.54 5.74 6.74
N GLN A 22 -8.63 6.51 6.15
CA GLN A 22 -8.74 7.98 6.12
C GLN A 22 -9.98 8.45 5.35
N ALA A 23 -10.42 7.69 4.35
CA ALA A 23 -11.69 7.94 3.65
C ALA A 23 -12.94 7.59 4.50
N GLY A 24 -12.76 7.05 5.70
CA GLY A 24 -13.79 6.61 6.63
C GLY A 24 -13.75 5.10 6.91
N PRO A 25 -14.64 4.57 7.77
CA PRO A 25 -14.70 3.15 8.07
C PRO A 25 -14.77 2.26 6.82
N LEU A 26 -14.14 1.09 6.89
CA LEU A 26 -14.19 0.08 5.83
C LEU A 26 -15.57 -0.59 5.79
N ASP A 27 -16.45 -0.03 4.96
CA ASP A 27 -17.69 -0.67 4.53
C ASP A 27 -17.42 -1.88 3.61
N ASP A 28 -18.47 -2.63 3.28
CA ASP A 28 -18.37 -3.88 2.49
C ASP A 28 -17.72 -3.64 1.11
N GLU A 29 -17.94 -2.48 0.51
CA GLU A 29 -17.39 -2.14 -0.80
C GLU A 29 -15.89 -1.87 -0.72
N ARG A 30 -15.43 -1.11 0.27
CA ARG A 30 -14.01 -0.86 0.52
C ARG A 30 -13.30 -2.12 1.00
N ARG A 31 -13.96 -2.99 1.77
CA ARG A 31 -13.41 -4.30 2.15
C ARG A 31 -13.17 -5.17 0.92
N SER A 32 -14.17 -5.29 0.04
CA SER A 32 -14.03 -6.03 -1.22
C SER A 32 -12.94 -5.45 -2.13
N LEU A 33 -12.76 -4.12 -2.10
CA LEU A 33 -11.67 -3.44 -2.80
C LEU A 33 -10.30 -3.92 -2.31
N VAL A 34 -10.08 -3.90 -1.00
CA VAL A 34 -8.83 -4.37 -0.36
C VAL A 34 -8.60 -5.85 -0.65
N GLU A 35 -9.62 -6.69 -0.52
CA GLU A 35 -9.52 -8.12 -0.82
C GLU A 35 -9.08 -8.34 -2.28
N GLY A 36 -9.58 -7.51 -3.20
CA GLY A 36 -9.11 -7.48 -4.58
C GLY A 36 -7.62 -7.16 -4.68
N TRP A 37 -7.12 -6.16 -3.95
CA TRP A 37 -5.69 -5.84 -3.92
C TRP A 37 -4.84 -6.99 -3.38
N LEU A 38 -5.28 -7.66 -2.30
CA LEU A 38 -4.62 -8.82 -1.74
C LEU A 38 -4.47 -9.96 -2.77
N GLN A 39 -5.56 -10.24 -3.51
CA GLN A 39 -5.55 -11.23 -4.58
C GLN A 39 -4.63 -10.82 -5.73
N THR A 40 -4.67 -9.55 -6.15
CA THR A 40 -3.80 -9.02 -7.21
C THR A 40 -2.32 -9.14 -6.85
N LEU A 41 -1.97 -8.89 -5.59
CA LEU A 41 -0.60 -8.95 -5.10
C LEU A 41 -0.16 -10.38 -4.74
N CYS A 42 -1.01 -11.38 -4.96
CA CYS A 42 -0.75 -12.80 -4.67
C CYS A 42 -0.24 -13.02 -3.24
N MET A 43 -0.74 -12.23 -2.29
CA MET A 43 -0.35 -12.35 -0.88
C MET A 43 -1.00 -13.59 -0.26
N GLU A 44 -0.17 -14.53 0.19
CA GLU A 44 -0.60 -15.74 0.88
C GLU A 44 0.07 -15.86 2.25
N GLY A 45 -0.40 -16.77 3.09
CA GLY A 45 0.26 -17.07 4.36
C GLY A 45 0.09 -15.98 5.45
N PRO A 46 1.04 -15.87 6.40
CA PRO A 46 0.90 -15.01 7.57
C PRO A 46 0.85 -13.51 7.24
N GLU A 47 1.39 -13.09 6.10
CA GLU A 47 1.33 -11.72 5.59
C GLU A 47 -0.12 -11.33 5.25
N CYS A 48 -0.82 -12.20 4.53
CA CYS A 48 -2.22 -12.02 4.16
C CYS A 48 -3.09 -11.93 5.43
N ALA A 49 -2.87 -12.82 6.40
CA ALA A 49 -3.57 -12.78 7.68
C ALA A 49 -3.33 -11.48 8.48
N ARG A 50 -2.11 -10.93 8.42
CA ARG A 50 -1.78 -9.65 9.05
C ARG A 50 -2.54 -8.49 8.39
N ILE A 51 -2.61 -8.44 7.06
CA ILE A 51 -3.38 -7.39 6.36
C ILE A 51 -4.88 -7.55 6.61
N GLN A 52 -5.42 -8.78 6.62
CA GLN A 52 -6.81 -9.03 6.97
C GLN A 52 -7.13 -8.54 8.40
N ALA A 53 -6.24 -8.80 9.36
CA ALA A 53 -6.41 -8.28 10.72
C ALA A 53 -6.36 -6.74 10.80
N LEU A 54 -5.68 -6.07 9.86
CA LEU A 54 -5.71 -4.60 9.74
C LEU A 54 -7.02 -4.08 9.14
N MET A 55 -7.80 -4.89 8.42
CA MET A 55 -9.12 -4.49 7.92
C MET A 55 -10.13 -4.32 9.05
N ASP A 56 -9.93 -5.00 10.17
CA ASP A 56 -10.83 -4.95 11.33
C ASP A 56 -10.40 -3.92 12.38
N ARG A 57 -9.28 -3.22 12.14
CA ARG A 57 -8.70 -2.25 13.07
C ARG A 57 -8.56 -0.90 12.39
N GLU A 58 -9.11 0.12 13.01
CA GLU A 58 -8.88 1.50 12.58
C GLU A 58 -7.37 1.80 12.60
N ILE A 59 -6.88 2.38 11.51
CA ILE A 59 -5.51 2.85 11.40
C ILE A 59 -5.50 4.33 11.78
N ASP A 60 -4.88 4.65 12.92
CA ASP A 60 -4.75 6.03 13.36
C ASP A 60 -3.72 6.81 12.53
N ALA A 61 -3.68 8.13 12.71
CA ALA A 61 -2.78 9.00 11.95
C ALA A 61 -1.30 8.66 12.16
N PHE A 62 -0.93 8.19 13.36
CA PHE A 62 0.46 7.82 13.67
C PHE A 62 0.85 6.53 12.93
N GLN A 63 -0.01 5.53 12.92
CA GLN A 63 0.19 4.30 12.16
C GLN A 63 0.24 4.57 10.66
N ALA A 64 -0.63 5.44 10.14
CA ALA A 64 -0.59 5.86 8.74
C ALA A 64 0.76 6.50 8.38
N GLU A 65 1.26 7.44 9.20
CA GLU A 65 2.56 8.08 9.00
C GLU A 65 3.73 7.09 9.07
N LEU A 66 3.65 6.11 9.99
CA LEU A 66 4.62 5.04 10.09
C LEU A 66 4.67 4.20 8.80
N HIS A 67 3.52 3.77 8.29
CA HIS A 67 3.44 3.00 7.04
C HIS A 67 3.95 3.78 5.83
N GLU A 68 3.62 5.07 5.74
CA GLU A 68 4.18 5.92 4.68
C GLU A 68 5.71 6.04 4.78
N SER A 69 6.25 6.14 6.00
CA SER A 69 7.70 6.21 6.23
C SER A 69 8.40 4.89 5.87
N GLU A 70 7.80 3.75 6.21
CA GLU A 70 8.26 2.42 5.78
C GLU A 70 8.31 2.32 4.25
N LEU A 71 7.26 2.82 3.57
CA LEU A 71 7.22 2.83 2.11
C LEU A 71 8.26 3.78 1.51
N ARG A 72 8.43 4.99 2.05
CA ARG A 72 9.48 5.93 1.60
C ARG A 72 10.87 5.29 1.72
N ALA A 73 11.16 4.62 2.84
CA ALA A 73 12.42 3.90 3.02
C ALA A 73 12.58 2.79 1.97
N ALA A 74 11.53 2.00 1.69
CA ALA A 74 11.56 0.99 0.65
C ALA A 74 11.81 1.60 -0.75
N LEU A 75 11.24 2.78 -1.02
CA LEU A 75 11.36 3.53 -2.28
C LEU A 75 12.71 4.23 -2.48
N ALA A 76 13.63 4.16 -1.51
CA ALA A 76 15.03 4.56 -1.70
C ALA A 76 15.74 3.72 -2.78
N SER A 77 15.32 2.47 -2.95
CA SER A 77 15.83 1.60 -4.01
C SER A 77 15.08 1.83 -5.32
N GLU A 78 15.81 2.14 -6.39
CA GLU A 78 15.25 2.24 -7.75
C GLU A 78 14.59 0.93 -8.20
N GLU A 79 15.11 -0.22 -7.75
CA GLU A 79 14.48 -1.51 -8.01
C GLU A 79 13.09 -1.59 -7.38
N ASN A 80 12.95 -1.18 -6.12
CA ASN A 80 11.67 -1.16 -5.41
C ASN A 80 10.71 -0.14 -6.02
N ARG A 81 11.19 1.03 -6.45
CA ARG A 81 10.35 2.01 -7.19
C ARG A 81 9.76 1.40 -8.45
N ARG A 82 10.56 0.66 -9.23
CA ARG A 82 10.07 -0.04 -10.43
C ARG A 82 9.11 -1.17 -10.07
N ARG A 83 9.35 -1.89 -8.98
CA ARG A 83 8.43 -2.94 -8.48
C ARG A 83 7.09 -2.34 -8.09
N VAL A 84 7.06 -1.32 -7.22
CA VAL A 84 5.83 -0.62 -6.81
C VAL A 84 5.05 -0.12 -8.03
N ARG A 85 5.74 0.47 -9.02
CA ARG A 85 5.08 0.89 -10.27
C ARG A 85 4.38 -0.25 -10.97
N ARG A 86 5.06 -1.39 -11.18
CA ARG A 86 4.44 -2.57 -11.81
C ARG A 86 3.25 -3.12 -11.01
N LEU A 87 3.33 -3.08 -9.67
CA LEU A 87 2.24 -3.51 -8.81
C LEU A 87 1.02 -2.59 -8.94
N LEU A 88 1.23 -1.27 -8.96
CA LEU A 88 0.17 -0.30 -9.21
C LEU A 88 -0.46 -0.48 -10.59
N ASP A 89 0.36 -0.63 -11.64
CA ASP A 89 -0.13 -0.87 -12.99
C ASP A 89 -0.99 -2.14 -13.07
N ARG A 90 -0.62 -3.19 -12.30
CA ARG A 90 -1.39 -4.43 -12.19
C ARG A 90 -2.73 -4.24 -11.48
N ILE A 91 -2.73 -3.49 -10.36
CA ILE A 91 -3.96 -3.16 -9.62
C ILE A 91 -4.94 -2.39 -10.50
N LEU A 92 -4.45 -1.36 -11.21
CA LEU A 92 -5.26 -0.54 -12.10
C LEU A 92 -5.71 -1.28 -13.36
N GLY A 93 -4.83 -2.09 -13.95
CA GLY A 93 -5.11 -2.82 -15.19
C GLY A 93 -6.10 -3.98 -15.05
N GLN A 94 -6.34 -4.48 -13.83
CA GLN A 94 -7.27 -5.58 -13.58
C GLN A 94 -8.72 -5.13 -13.42
N ARG A 95 -9.01 -3.83 -13.28
CA ARG A 95 -10.38 -3.33 -13.08
C ARG A 95 -10.93 -2.59 -14.29
N ARG A 96 -12.21 -2.85 -14.59
CA ARG A 96 -12.97 -2.19 -15.66
C ARG A 96 -13.54 -0.83 -15.24
N THR A 97 -13.59 -0.54 -13.94
CA THR A 97 -14.13 0.69 -13.37
C THR A 97 -13.16 1.19 -12.30
N VAL A 98 -12.78 2.46 -12.38
CA VAL A 98 -11.93 3.10 -11.35
C VAL A 98 -12.81 3.48 -10.18
N PHE A 99 -12.56 2.87 -9.02
CA PHE A 99 -13.24 3.24 -7.79
C PHE A 99 -12.60 4.53 -7.21
N PRO A 100 -13.37 5.49 -6.64
CA PRO A 100 -12.80 6.74 -6.13
C PRO A 100 -11.66 6.55 -5.12
N LEU A 101 -11.78 5.54 -4.26
CA LEU A 101 -10.73 5.19 -3.31
C LEU A 101 -9.47 4.64 -4.02
N GLU A 102 -9.58 3.88 -5.11
CA GLU A 102 -8.40 3.41 -5.85
C GLU A 102 -7.65 4.56 -6.53
N ALA A 103 -8.39 5.56 -7.02
CA ALA A 103 -7.78 6.76 -7.57
C ALA A 103 -7.01 7.54 -6.48
N ALA A 104 -7.63 7.73 -5.31
CA ALA A 104 -7.00 8.40 -4.18
C ALA A 104 -5.74 7.66 -3.70
N VAL A 105 -5.84 6.33 -3.53
CA VAL A 105 -4.72 5.46 -3.16
C VAL A 105 -3.59 5.54 -4.17
N THR A 106 -3.91 5.45 -5.46
CA THR A 106 -2.90 5.51 -6.52
C THR A 106 -2.17 6.85 -6.50
N GLU A 107 -2.93 7.95 -6.44
CA GLU A 107 -2.35 9.29 -6.38
C GLU A 107 -1.46 9.47 -5.14
N LYS A 108 -1.87 8.93 -4.00
CA LYS A 108 -1.08 8.92 -2.77
C LYS A 108 0.26 8.20 -2.96
N ILE A 109 0.24 6.98 -3.51
CA ILE A 109 1.48 6.23 -3.75
C ILE A 109 2.37 6.93 -4.77
N GLU A 110 1.81 7.49 -5.84
CA GLU A 110 2.57 8.27 -6.81
C GLU A 110 3.22 9.50 -6.18
N ARG A 111 2.52 10.21 -5.30
CA ARG A 111 3.10 11.32 -4.53
C ARG A 111 4.27 10.83 -3.67
N LEU A 112 4.11 9.72 -2.95
CA LEU A 112 5.18 9.13 -2.12
C LEU A 112 6.39 8.69 -2.95
N MET A 113 6.17 8.12 -4.13
CA MET A 113 7.24 7.79 -5.06
C MET A 113 8.00 9.04 -5.53
N ASN A 114 7.32 10.16 -5.73
CA ASN A 114 7.93 11.40 -6.19
C ASN A 114 8.53 12.26 -5.06
N ASP A 115 8.27 11.92 -3.79
CA ASP A 115 8.81 12.60 -2.60
C ASP A 115 10.29 12.27 -2.35
N ARG A 116 11.17 12.72 -3.25
CA ARG A 116 12.62 12.48 -3.16
C ARG A 116 13.22 13.07 -1.88
N SER A 117 12.79 14.26 -1.48
CA SER A 117 13.32 14.93 -0.29
C SER A 117 12.91 14.24 1.02
N GLY A 118 11.71 13.65 1.08
CA GLY A 118 11.29 12.82 2.21
C GLY A 118 12.09 11.52 2.29
N ILE A 119 12.32 10.88 1.15
CA ILE A 119 13.14 9.65 1.06
C ILE A 119 14.60 9.93 1.46
N GLU A 120 15.21 11.01 0.96
CA GLU A 120 16.60 11.38 1.28
C GLU A 120 16.79 11.69 2.76
N ARG A 121 15.82 12.35 3.40
CA ARG A 121 15.88 12.66 4.84
C ARG A 121 15.90 11.39 5.71
N LEU A 122 15.14 10.36 5.35
CA LEU A 122 15.09 9.09 6.08
C LEU A 122 16.39 8.28 5.96
N LEU A 123 17.17 8.49 4.91
CA LEU A 123 18.47 7.83 4.73
C LEU A 123 19.61 8.51 5.51
N GLN A 124 19.38 9.72 6.00
CA GLN A 124 20.37 10.53 6.71
C GLN A 124 20.19 10.52 8.24
N SER A 125 19.07 10.00 8.74
CA SER A 125 18.74 9.81 10.16
C SER A 125 19.20 8.46 10.68
#